data_AF-A0A508A105-F1
#
_entry.id   AF-A0A508A105-F1
#
_cell.length_a   1.000
_cell.length_b   1.000
_cell.length_c   1.000
_cell.angle_alpha   90.00
_cell.angle_beta   90.00
_cell.angle_gamma   90.00
#
_symmetry.space_group_name_H-M   'P 1'
#
loop_
_entity.id
_entity.type
_entity.pdbx_description
1 polymer ?
#
loop_
_entity_poly.entity_id
_entity_poly.type
_entity_poly.pdbx_seq_one_letter_code
_entity_poly.pdbx_strand_id
1 'polypeptide(L)'
;METSAVIMGFIFLLLFITPIFYTIILRKKRKSTWETRIQEKAKAINFNLDELEINTKLFMALDRGKKQLLFGYLNPENFEVEQLSLENAQVNLRELRTKEQGIKNVELILNNGKQTNVLDFFSTEDDYRLEGVKQLAMAQKWEKKLC
;
A
#
# COMPACT_ATOMS: atom_id res chain seq x y z
N MET A 1 -30.77 -40.46 -8.49
CA MET A 1 -30.29 -39.63 -9.63
C MET A 1 -30.36 -38.13 -9.32
N GLU A 2 -31.42 -37.67 -8.64
CA GLU A 2 -31.58 -36.25 -8.28
C GLU A 2 -30.59 -35.79 -7.19
N THR A 3 -30.41 -36.57 -6.12
CA THR A 3 -29.51 -36.23 -5.01
C THR A 3 -28.04 -36.15 -5.45
N SER A 4 -27.62 -37.01 -6.37
CA SER A 4 -26.26 -37.00 -6.95
C SER A 4 -26.00 -35.75 -7.81
N ALA A 5 -27.02 -35.25 -8.52
CA ALA A 5 -26.90 -34.01 -9.30
C ALA A 5 -26.80 -32.78 -8.38
N VAL A 6 -27.57 -32.75 -7.29
CA VAL A 6 -27.48 -31.70 -6.26
C VAL A 6 -26.12 -31.68 -5.58
N ILE A 7 -25.58 -32.86 -5.21
CA ILE A 7 -24.24 -32.98 -4.61
C ILE A 7 -23.16 -32.48 -5.57
N MET A 8 -23.21 -32.86 -6.85
CA MET A 8 -22.28 -32.35 -7.85
C MET A 8 -22.37 -30.83 -8.00
N GLY A 9 -23.58 -30.26 -7.97
CA GLY A 9 -23.77 -28.81 -7.96
C GLY A 9 -23.08 -28.11 -6.78
N PHE A 10 -23.16 -28.69 -5.57
CA PHE A 10 -22.45 -28.17 -4.40
C PHE A 10 -20.93 -28.28 -4.52
N ILE A 11 -20.41 -29.38 -5.07
CA ILE A 11 -18.96 -29.54 -5.30
C ILE A 11 -18.46 -28.49 -6.28
N PHE A 12 -19.17 -28.25 -7.39
CA PHE A 12 -18.83 -27.19 -8.33
C PHE A 12 -18.89 -25.81 -7.70
N LEU A 13 -19.90 -25.52 -6.88
CA LEU A 13 -19.98 -24.25 -6.15
C LEU A 13 -18.77 -24.06 -5.23
N LEU A 14 -18.39 -25.08 -4.46
CA LEU A 14 -17.23 -25.03 -3.58
C LEU A 14 -15.91 -24.85 -4.34
N LEU A 15 -15.78 -25.43 -5.54
CA LEU A 15 -14.60 -25.25 -6.40
C LEU A 15 -14.40 -23.77 -6.81
N PHE A 16 -15.46 -22.98 -6.94
CA PHE A 16 -15.35 -21.55 -7.22
C PHE A 16 -15.17 -20.69 -5.97
N ILE A 17 -15.87 -21.01 -4.87
CA ILE A 17 -15.83 -20.21 -3.63
C ILE A 17 -14.50 -20.35 -2.90
N THR A 18 -13.98 -21.58 -2.82
CA THR A 18 -12.76 -21.90 -2.07
C THR A 18 -11.54 -21.07 -2.49
N PRO A 19 -11.18 -20.94 -3.78
CA PRO A 19 -10.03 -20.12 -4.18
C PRO A 19 -10.22 -18.64 -3.84
N ILE A 20 -11.44 -18.11 -3.93
CA ILE A 20 -11.74 -16.72 -3.56
C ILE A 20 -11.47 -16.51 -2.06
N PHE A 21 -12.04 -17.35 -1.20
CA PHE A 21 -11.80 -17.27 0.25
C PHE A 21 -10.33 -17.46 0.60
N TYR A 22 -9.65 -18.40 -0.05
CA TYR A 22 -8.22 -18.65 0.15
C TYR A 22 -7.38 -17.41 -0.15
N THR A 23 -7.64 -16.72 -1.27
CA THR A 23 -6.91 -15.48 -1.62
C THR A 23 -7.14 -14.35 -0.62
N ILE A 24 -8.36 -14.21 -0.08
CA ILE A 24 -8.68 -13.21 0.94
C ILE A 24 -7.90 -13.48 2.22
N ILE A 25 -7.89 -14.74 2.68
CA ILE A 25 -7.17 -15.15 3.89
C ILE A 25 -5.66 -14.91 3.73
N LEU A 26 -5.09 -15.29 2.58
CA LEU A 26 -3.67 -15.04 2.31
C LEU A 26 -3.32 -13.54 2.32
N ARG A 27 -4.16 -12.70 1.70
CA ARG A 27 -3.97 -11.24 1.72
C ARG A 27 -4.02 -10.68 3.15
N LYS A 28 -4.99 -11.14 3.95
CA LYS A 28 -5.12 -10.73 5.35
C LYS A 28 -3.90 -11.14 6.18
N LYS A 29 -3.42 -12.38 6.02
CA LYS A 29 -2.21 -12.86 6.70
C LYS A 29 -0.99 -12.04 6.30
N ARG A 30 -0.76 -11.80 5.01
CA ARG A 30 0.37 -11.00 4.52
C ARG A 30 0.32 -9.57 5.07
N LYS A 31 -0.86 -8.93 5.07
CA LYS A 31 -1.03 -7.59 5.65
C LYS A 31 -0.68 -7.58 7.14
N SER A 32 -1.21 -8.54 7.91
CA SER A 32 -0.94 -8.66 9.34
C SER A 32 0.56 -8.86 9.62
N THR A 33 1.26 -9.68 8.82
CA THR A 33 2.72 -9.85 8.95
C THR A 33 3.46 -8.52 8.75
N TRP A 34 3.08 -7.73 7.75
CA TRP A 34 3.68 -6.43 7.52
C TRP A 34 3.34 -5.41 8.62
N GLU A 35 2.10 -5.39 9.09
CA GLU A 35 1.69 -4.54 10.22
C GLU A 35 2.56 -4.82 11.46
N THR A 36 2.82 -6.08 11.79
CA THR A 36 3.71 -6.45 12.90
C THR A 36 5.15 -5.97 12.68
N ARG A 37 5.72 -6.19 11.49
CA ARG A 37 7.09 -5.72 11.17
C ARG A 37 7.22 -4.20 11.24
N ILE A 38 6.23 -3.47 10.74
CA ILE A 38 6.19 -2.00 10.78
C ILE A 38 6.07 -1.53 12.23
N GLN A 39 5.21 -2.17 13.04
CA GLN A 39 5.09 -1.86 14.47
C GLN A 39 6.39 -2.09 15.24
N GLU A 40 7.11 -3.18 14.98
CA GLU A 40 8.41 -3.45 15.60
C GLU A 40 9.43 -2.37 15.24
N LYS A 41 9.53 -1.99 13.96
CA LYS A 41 10.41 -0.90 13.51
C LYS A 41 10.03 0.43 14.14
N ALA A 42 8.75 0.79 14.14
CA ALA A 42 8.25 2.03 14.72
C ALA A 42 8.57 2.11 16.22
N LYS A 43 8.36 1.02 16.98
CA LYS A 43 8.75 0.94 18.39
C LYS A 43 10.24 1.16 18.61
N ALA A 44 11.09 0.55 17.78
CA ALA A 44 12.55 0.70 17.89
C ALA A 44 13.04 2.15 17.73
N ILE A 45 12.31 2.97 16.98
CA ILE A 45 12.61 4.40 16.77
C ILE A 45 11.71 5.34 17.59
N ASN A 46 10.95 4.81 18.56
CA ASN A 46 9.97 5.57 19.36
C ASN A 46 8.95 6.36 18.52
N PHE A 47 8.48 5.81 17.41
CA PHE A 47 7.48 6.42 16.52
C PHE A 47 6.07 5.93 16.88
N ASN A 48 5.12 6.85 17.05
CA ASN A 48 3.72 6.50 17.29
C ASN A 48 3.00 6.28 15.95
N LEU A 49 2.45 5.09 15.76
CA LEU A 49 1.66 4.75 14.58
C LEU A 49 0.20 5.20 14.77
N ASP A 50 -0.05 6.51 14.76
CA ASP A 50 -1.42 7.05 14.87
C ASP A 50 -2.26 6.64 13.65
N GLU A 51 -1.63 6.66 12.48
CA GLU A 51 -2.19 6.12 11.25
C GLU A 51 -1.18 5.24 10.54
N LEU A 52 -1.68 4.13 9.99
CA LEU A 52 -0.90 3.21 9.16
C LEU A 52 -1.73 2.80 7.96
N GLU A 53 -1.19 3.01 6.77
CA GLU A 53 -1.77 2.52 5.52
C GLU A 53 -0.71 1.71 4.76
N ILE A 54 -1.10 0.51 4.34
CA ILE A 54 -0.23 -0.45 3.66
C ILE A 54 -0.89 -0.75 2.32
N ASN A 55 -0.17 -0.51 1.22
CA ASN A 55 -0.59 -0.93 -0.11
C ASN A 55 0.14 -2.22 -0.50
N THR A 56 0.18 -2.54 -1.79
CA THR A 56 0.81 -3.79 -2.25
C THR A 56 2.35 -3.75 -2.24
N LYS A 57 2.95 -2.56 -2.35
CA LYS A 57 4.39 -2.35 -2.57
C LYS A 57 5.07 -1.51 -1.48
N LEU A 58 4.35 -0.62 -0.81
CA LEU A 58 4.84 0.31 0.19
C LEU A 58 3.87 0.44 1.38
N PHE A 59 4.37 1.05 2.44
CA PHE A 59 3.55 1.52 3.55
C PHE A 59 3.86 2.97 3.85
N MET A 60 2.89 3.66 4.45
CA MET A 60 3.07 4.97 5.03
C MET A 60 2.36 5.04 6.38
N ALA A 61 3.00 5.69 7.32
CA ALA A 61 2.50 5.86 8.67
C ALA A 61 2.78 7.27 9.19
N LEU A 62 1.85 7.79 9.99
CA LEU A 62 1.89 9.14 10.51
C LEU A 62 1.98 9.11 12.04
N ASP A 63 2.91 9.88 12.58
CA ASP A 63 2.93 10.30 13.98
C ASP A 63 2.45 11.76 14.00
N ARG A 64 1.18 11.96 14.35
CA ARG A 64 0.56 13.28 14.40
C ARG A 64 1.14 14.11 15.54
N GLY A 65 1.52 13.47 16.64
CA GLY A 65 2.11 14.14 17.80
C GLY A 65 3.47 14.75 17.50
N LYS A 66 4.31 14.03 16.75
CA LYS A 66 5.65 14.48 16.37
C LYS A 66 5.72 15.17 15.00
N LYS A 67 4.62 15.19 14.24
CA LYS A 67 4.58 15.65 12.84
C LYS A 67 5.62 14.93 11.98
N GLN A 68 5.63 13.61 12.05
CA GLN A 68 6.59 12.79 11.32
C GLN A 68 5.87 11.76 10.45
N LEU A 69 6.43 11.51 9.28
CA LEU A 69 6.01 10.45 8.38
C LEU A 69 7.06 9.34 8.40
N LEU A 70 6.61 8.10 8.54
CA LEU A 70 7.41 6.89 8.39
C LEU A 70 6.91 6.15 7.15
N PHE A 71 7.79 5.83 6.21
CA PHE A 71 7.40 5.13 4.99
C PHE A 71 8.50 4.17 4.52
N GLY A 72 8.16 3.29 3.59
CA GLY A 72 9.13 2.38 3.00
C GLY A 72 8.47 1.32 2.12
N TYR A 73 9.30 0.56 1.41
CA TYR A 73 8.85 -0.50 0.51
C TYR A 73 8.72 -1.85 1.24
N LEU A 74 7.67 -2.60 0.90
CA LEU A 74 7.35 -3.92 1.45
C LEU A 74 8.18 -5.01 0.77
N ASN A 75 9.50 -4.92 0.88
CA ASN A 75 10.43 -5.92 0.37
C ASN A 75 10.82 -6.91 1.49
N PRO A 76 10.49 -8.21 1.37
CA PRO A 76 10.83 -9.21 2.39
C PRO A 76 12.32 -9.36 2.64
N GLU A 77 13.15 -9.13 1.61
CA GLU A 77 14.60 -9.31 1.64
C GLU A 77 15.33 -8.10 2.21
N ASN A 78 14.85 -6.89 1.88
CA ASN A 78 15.41 -5.64 2.37
C ASN A 78 14.31 -4.69 2.84
N PHE A 79 13.89 -4.84 4.10
CA PHE A 79 12.88 -3.99 4.71
C PHE A 79 13.52 -2.75 5.34
N GLU A 80 13.69 -1.72 4.52
CA GLU A 80 14.15 -0.40 4.92
C GLU A 80 12.97 0.54 5.21
N VAL A 81 13.16 1.41 6.20
CA VAL A 81 12.17 2.40 6.61
C VAL A 81 12.83 3.76 6.66
N GLU A 82 12.16 4.76 6.11
CA GLU A 82 12.60 6.14 6.07
C GLU A 82 11.68 7.01 6.91
N GLN A 83 12.27 7.98 7.59
CA GLN A 83 11.56 8.95 8.42
C GLN A 83 11.74 10.35 7.85
N LEU A 84 10.64 11.08 7.75
CA LEU A 84 10.60 12.46 7.29
C LEU A 84 9.88 13.33 8.31
N SER A 85 10.52 14.43 8.72
CA SER A 85 9.82 15.49 9.44
C SER A 85 8.91 16.24 8.48
N LEU A 86 7.65 16.41 8.88
CA LEU A 86 6.63 17.16 8.13
C LEU A 86 6.66 18.67 8.44
N GLU A 87 7.55 19.12 9.34
CA GLU A 87 7.75 20.54 9.56
C GLU A 87 8.28 21.21 8.28
N ASN A 88 7.48 22.12 7.71
CA ASN A 88 7.73 22.77 6.43
C ASN A 88 7.88 21.81 5.25
N ALA A 89 7.28 20.62 5.33
CA ALA A 89 7.26 19.70 4.20
C ALA A 89 6.34 20.22 3.09
N GLN A 90 6.85 20.22 1.88
CA GLN A 90 6.11 20.36 0.64
C GLN A 90 5.80 18.97 0.11
N VAL A 91 4.54 18.75 -0.24
CA VAL A 91 4.05 17.51 -0.82
C VAL A 91 3.49 17.80 -2.19
N ASN A 92 3.92 17.03 -3.19
CA ASN A 92 3.48 17.19 -4.57
C ASN A 92 3.18 15.82 -5.18
N LEU A 93 1.94 15.63 -5.63
CA LEU A 93 1.54 14.46 -6.39
C LEU A 93 1.88 14.62 -7.86
N ARG A 94 2.72 13.72 -8.38
CA ARG A 94 3.03 13.62 -9.81
C ARG A 94 2.27 12.45 -10.42
N GLU A 95 1.42 12.75 -11.39
CA GLU A 95 0.71 11.75 -12.18
C GLU A 95 1.14 11.86 -13.65
N LEU A 96 1.64 10.75 -14.21
CA LEU A 96 1.95 10.64 -15.63
C LEU A 96 0.85 9.82 -16.33
N ARG A 97 0.24 10.39 -17.37
CA ARG A 97 -0.76 9.70 -18.21
C ARG A 97 -0.28 9.56 -19.66
N THR A 98 -0.60 8.44 -20.29
CA THR A 98 -0.42 8.21 -21.73
C THR A 98 -1.77 7.91 -22.38
N LYS A 99 -1.91 8.29 -23.66
CA LYS A 99 -3.18 8.08 -24.40
C LYS A 99 -3.53 6.59 -24.56
N GLU A 100 -2.53 5.72 -24.60
CA GLU A 100 -2.70 4.29 -24.86
C GLU A 100 -2.93 3.47 -23.59
N GLN A 101 -2.32 3.85 -22.46
CA GLN A 101 -2.31 3.03 -21.23
C GLN A 101 -3.04 3.70 -20.06
N GLY A 102 -3.53 4.93 -20.22
CA GLY A 102 -4.15 5.69 -19.14
C GLY A 102 -3.10 6.17 -18.15
N ILE A 103 -3.21 5.80 -16.87
CA ILE A 103 -2.24 6.17 -15.83
C ILE A 103 -0.98 5.33 -16.04
N LYS A 104 0.15 5.97 -16.33
CA LYS A 104 1.47 5.33 -16.50
C LYS A 104 2.25 5.31 -15.19
N ASN A 105 2.25 6.41 -14.44
CA ASN A 105 3.00 6.53 -13.19
C ASN A 105 2.26 7.41 -12.17
N VAL A 106 2.35 7.05 -10.88
CA VAL A 106 1.85 7.83 -9.75
C VAL A 106 2.95 7.90 -8.69
N GLU A 107 3.37 9.11 -8.38
CA GLU A 107 4.43 9.36 -7.41
C GLU A 107 4.03 10.47 -6.44
N LEU A 108 4.47 10.35 -5.19
CA LEU A 108 4.35 11.39 -4.19
C LEU A 108 5.74 11.91 -3.85
N ILE A 109 6.00 13.17 -4.17
CA ILE A 109 7.27 13.83 -3.88
C ILE A 109 7.13 14.58 -2.56
N LEU A 110 8.00 14.25 -1.61
CA LEU A 110 8.04 14.83 -0.28
C LEU A 110 9.35 15.58 -0.08
N ASN A 111 9.28 16.88 0.22
CA ASN A 111 10.46 17.71 0.41
C ASN A 111 10.34 18.55 1.68
N ASN A 112 11.27 18.42 2.63
CA ASN A 112 11.28 19.24 3.86
C ASN A 112 12.45 20.25 3.93
N GLY A 113 13.05 20.57 2.78
CA GLY A 113 14.21 21.45 2.66
C GLY A 113 15.55 20.79 3.01
N LYS A 114 15.56 19.68 3.75
CA LYS A 114 16.77 18.90 4.06
C LYS A 114 16.89 17.64 3.20
N GLN A 115 15.77 16.99 2.92
CA GLN A 115 15.70 15.78 2.11
C GLN A 115 14.51 15.84 1.16
N THR A 116 14.69 15.27 -0.02
CA THR A 116 13.62 15.06 -1.02
C THR A 116 13.49 13.57 -1.26
N ASN A 117 12.32 13.02 -0.95
CA ASN A 117 12.01 11.61 -1.09
C ASN A 117 10.88 11.44 -2.10
N VAL A 118 11.04 10.48 -3.01
CA VAL A 118 10.03 10.16 -4.03
C VAL A 118 9.46 8.79 -3.72
N LEU A 119 8.15 8.75 -3.51
CA LEU A 119 7.39 7.53 -3.24
C LEU A 119 6.67 7.10 -4.50
N ASP A 120 7.07 5.97 -5.06
CA ASP A 120 6.46 5.42 -6.27
C ASP A 120 5.29 4.52 -5.89
N PHE A 121 4.07 5.05 -6.02
CA PHE A 121 2.84 4.31 -5.72
C PHE A 121 2.49 3.31 -6.82
N PHE A 122 2.84 3.62 -8.07
CA PHE A 122 2.48 2.80 -9.22
C PHE A 122 3.31 3.14 -10.46
N SER A 123 3.86 2.13 -11.14
CA SER A 123 4.39 2.27 -12.51
C SER A 123 3.87 1.13 -13.40
N THR A 124 3.37 1.42 -14.60
CA THR A 124 2.93 0.35 -15.53
C THR A 124 4.04 -0.61 -15.94
N GLU A 125 5.31 -0.18 -15.83
CA GLU A 125 6.48 -1.00 -16.18
C GLU A 125 6.75 -2.08 -15.11
N ASP A 126 6.54 -1.75 -13.83
CA ASP A 126 6.84 -2.64 -12.70
C ASP A 126 5.59 -3.31 -12.11
N ASP A 127 4.44 -2.65 -12.20
CA ASP A 127 3.24 -2.93 -11.41
C ASP A 127 2.03 -3.36 -12.26
N TYR A 128 2.26 -4.23 -13.25
CA TYR A 128 1.21 -4.75 -14.15
C TYR A 128 0.00 -5.42 -13.46
N ARG A 129 0.09 -5.73 -12.16
CA ARG A 129 -0.99 -6.33 -11.35
C ARG A 129 -1.77 -5.32 -10.52
N LEU A 130 -1.32 -4.06 -10.45
CA LEU A 130 -1.94 -3.03 -9.64
C LEU A 130 -2.91 -2.18 -10.47
N GLU A 131 -4.01 -1.78 -9.85
CA GLU A 131 -4.94 -0.84 -10.47
C GLU A 131 -4.45 0.60 -10.23
N GLY A 132 -3.93 1.24 -11.28
CA GLY A 132 -3.38 2.60 -11.19
C GLY A 132 -4.36 3.63 -10.61
N VAL A 133 -5.67 3.49 -10.88
CA VAL A 133 -6.72 4.36 -10.32
C VAL A 133 -6.80 4.26 -8.79
N LYS A 134 -6.68 3.05 -8.23
CA LYS A 134 -6.69 2.85 -6.78
C LYS A 134 -5.43 3.44 -6.13
N GLN A 135 -4.28 3.29 -6.79
CA GLN A 135 -3.02 3.86 -6.30
C GLN A 135 -3.03 5.39 -6.35
N LEU A 136 -3.59 5.98 -7.40
CA LEU A 136 -3.81 7.42 -7.49
C LEU A 136 -4.72 7.94 -6.36
N ALA A 137 -5.85 7.27 -6.11
CA ALA A 137 -6.76 7.67 -5.04
C ALA A 137 -6.08 7.63 -3.66
N MET A 138 -5.22 6.64 -3.43
CA MET A 138 -4.42 6.56 -2.22
C MET A 138 -3.37 7.69 -2.14
N ALA A 139 -2.64 7.95 -3.22
CA ALA A 139 -1.65 9.02 -3.25
C ALA A 139 -2.30 10.40 -3.02
N GLN A 140 -3.45 10.67 -3.65
CA GLN A 140 -4.25 11.88 -3.43
C GLN A 140 -4.75 12.02 -1.99
N LYS A 141 -5.14 10.91 -1.37
CA LYS A 141 -5.56 10.90 0.04
C LYS A 141 -4.40 11.34 0.95
N TRP A 142 -3.18 10.90 0.64
CA TRP A 142 -2.01 11.26 1.42
C TRP A 142 -1.49 12.66 1.13
N GLU A 143 -1.50 13.11 -0.12
CA GLU A 143 -1.22 14.51 -0.47
C GLU A 143 -2.09 15.47 0.38
N LYS A 144 -3.41 15.24 0.37
CA LYS A 144 -4.36 16.06 1.15
C LYS A 144 -4.18 16.01 2.66
N LYS A 145 -3.56 14.97 3.19
CA LYS A 145 -3.31 14.82 4.64
C LYS A 145 -2.01 15.47 5.08
N LEU A 146 -1.06 15.60 4.16
CA LEU A 146 0.28 16.09 4.45
C LEU A 146 0.46 17.56 4.05
N CYS A 147 -0.40 18.10 3.17
CA CYS A 147 -0.58 19.53 2.94
C CYS A 147 -1.44 20.17 4.05
#